data_AF-A0A1Y5PV05-F1
#
_entry.id   AF-A0A1Y5PV05-F1
#
_cell.length_a   1.000
_cell.length_b   1.000
_cell.length_c   1.000
_cell.angle_alpha   90.00
_cell.angle_beta   90.00
_cell.angle_gamma   90.00
#
_symmetry.space_group_name_H-M   'P 1'
#
loop_
_entity.id
_entity.type
_entity.pdbx_description
1 polymer ?
#
loop_
_entity_poly.entity_id
_entity_poly.type
_entity_poly.pdbx_seq_one_letter_code
_entity_poly.pdbx_strand_id
1 'polypeptide(L)'
;MIGRFAATALIAGLLAGSAPMAMTAPAVAGLCKAGEEPLYSCRFGRKIGSVCGGSDRVTYRFGSAARTEMEIASKPDWSNIRLGFVNGQQGGHQSHIRFTRGDTHYVVFEGANGQATTRPGFTYSGIAIVAGPDGGKSLGRLECGNGLDASAMAEAVRDRAPAALREQLNETLDGPFDGWF
;
A
#
# COMPACT_ATOMS: atom_id res chain seq x y z
N MET A 1 82.65 12.64 18.19
CA MET A 1 81.78 12.95 19.35
C MET A 1 80.61 13.81 18.87
N ILE A 2 79.40 13.55 19.37
CA ILE A 2 78.32 14.50 19.75
C ILE A 2 78.17 15.79 18.88
N GLY A 3 77.04 16.15 18.26
CA GLY A 3 75.74 15.50 18.08
C GLY A 3 74.54 16.46 18.22
N ARG A 4 73.53 16.36 17.31
CA ARG A 4 72.15 16.92 17.40
C ARG A 4 72.09 18.47 17.39
N PHE A 5 71.08 19.22 16.93
CA PHE A 5 69.63 19.13 16.70
C PHE A 5 69.27 20.12 15.56
N ALA A 6 68.08 20.25 14.95
CA ALA A 6 66.82 19.48 14.85
C ALA A 6 66.01 20.02 13.64
N ALA A 7 64.88 19.39 13.28
CA ALA A 7 63.87 19.95 12.38
C ALA A 7 62.46 19.53 12.84
N THR A 8 61.58 20.51 13.08
CA THR A 8 60.24 20.29 13.64
C THR A 8 59.22 20.13 12.51
N ALA A 9 58.58 18.98 12.40
CA ALA A 9 57.51 18.73 11.43
C ALA A 9 56.13 18.87 12.09
N LEU A 10 55.32 19.81 11.60
CA LEU A 10 53.90 19.93 11.95
C LEU A 10 53.08 19.01 11.04
N ILE A 11 52.41 18.01 11.64
CA ILE A 11 51.49 17.12 10.93
C ILE A 11 50.05 17.59 11.19
N ALA A 12 49.39 18.09 10.15
CA ALA A 12 47.97 18.42 10.21
C ALA A 12 47.14 17.17 9.92
N GLY A 13 46.41 16.67 10.92
CA GLY A 13 45.53 15.50 10.77
C GLY A 13 44.18 15.87 10.14
N LEU A 14 43.87 15.32 8.97
CA LEU A 14 42.50 15.35 8.45
C LEU A 14 41.65 14.30 9.19
N LEU A 15 40.61 14.77 9.90
CA LEU A 15 39.57 13.90 10.45
C LEU A 15 38.56 13.56 9.36
N ALA A 16 38.71 12.37 8.75
CA ALA A 16 37.71 11.82 7.85
C ALA A 16 36.48 11.37 8.65
N GLY A 17 35.42 12.19 8.65
CA GLY A 17 34.17 11.86 9.31
C GLY A 17 33.37 10.80 8.54
N SER A 18 33.34 9.57 9.06
CA SER A 18 32.49 8.50 8.53
C SER A 18 31.01 8.80 8.81
N ALA A 19 30.26 9.22 7.79
CA ALA A 19 28.81 9.34 7.89
C ALA A 19 28.20 7.93 8.07
N PRO A 20 27.27 7.73 9.03
CA PRO A 20 26.61 6.43 9.19
C PRO A 20 25.72 6.16 7.98
N MET A 21 25.97 5.04 7.28
CA MET A 21 25.03 4.52 6.30
C MET A 21 23.73 4.16 7.02
N ALA A 22 22.64 4.85 6.70
CA ALA A 22 21.31 4.48 7.17
C ALA A 22 20.98 3.08 6.65
N MET A 23 20.85 2.11 7.56
CA MET A 23 20.35 0.78 7.19
C MET A 23 18.86 0.90 6.89
N THR A 24 18.52 1.02 5.61
CA THR A 24 17.15 0.93 5.13
C THR A 24 16.57 -0.42 5.59
N ALA A 25 15.47 -0.38 6.35
CA ALA A 25 14.74 -1.59 6.69
C ALA A 25 14.38 -2.36 5.41
N PRO A 26 14.43 -3.71 5.40
CA PRO A 26 14.14 -4.48 4.20
C PRO A 26 12.71 -4.18 3.74
N ALA A 27 12.59 -3.52 2.59
CA ALA A 27 11.30 -3.21 2.00
C ALA A 27 10.48 -4.50 1.86
N VAL A 28 9.24 -4.49 2.33
CA VAL A 28 8.32 -5.62 2.14
C VAL A 28 8.21 -5.87 0.65
N ALA A 29 8.69 -7.04 0.20
CA ALA A 29 8.80 -7.36 -1.22
C ALA A 29 7.44 -7.19 -1.91
N GLY A 30 7.35 -6.20 -2.80
CA GLY A 30 6.14 -5.80 -3.50
C GLY A 30 6.30 -5.85 -5.02
N LEU A 31 5.23 -5.52 -5.73
CA LEU A 31 5.20 -5.45 -7.21
C LEU A 31 5.30 -4.01 -7.74
N CYS A 32 5.63 -3.05 -6.89
CA CYS A 32 5.80 -1.65 -7.29
C CYS A 32 7.14 -1.43 -8.01
N LYS A 33 7.10 -0.63 -9.05
CA LYS A 33 8.22 -0.30 -9.95
C LYS A 33 9.01 0.87 -9.37
N ALA A 34 10.22 1.12 -9.87
CA ALA A 34 11.00 2.28 -9.48
C ALA A 34 10.21 3.59 -9.76
N GLY A 35 10.16 4.48 -8.77
CA GLY A 35 9.37 5.72 -8.82
C GLY A 35 7.91 5.58 -8.38
N GLU A 36 7.46 4.38 -7.99
CA GLU A 36 6.15 4.18 -7.35
C GLU A 36 6.31 3.90 -5.85
N GLU A 37 5.42 4.45 -5.03
CA GLU A 37 5.33 4.18 -3.61
C GLU A 37 4.41 2.98 -3.33
N PRO A 38 4.79 2.01 -2.50
CA PRO A 38 3.93 0.89 -2.15
C PRO A 38 2.90 1.30 -1.07
N LEU A 39 1.68 1.64 -1.50
CA LEU A 39 0.57 2.02 -0.62
C LEU A 39 -0.10 0.81 0.06
N TYR A 40 0.03 -0.36 -0.58
CA TYR A 40 -0.33 -1.66 -0.02
C TYR A 40 0.63 -2.70 -0.60
N SER A 41 1.06 -3.68 0.21
CA SER A 41 1.71 -4.87 -0.33
C SER A 41 1.58 -6.04 0.65
N CYS A 42 1.05 -7.17 0.18
CA CYS A 42 0.93 -8.38 0.99
C CYS A 42 1.26 -9.65 0.19
N ARG A 43 1.80 -10.66 0.89
CA ARG A 43 2.06 -11.99 0.34
C ARG A 43 0.88 -12.93 0.57
N PHE A 44 0.44 -13.56 -0.51
CA PHE A 44 -0.60 -14.59 -0.55
C PHE A 44 0.03 -15.91 -1.02
N GLY A 45 0.70 -16.60 -0.10
CA GLY A 45 1.54 -17.75 -0.40
C GLY A 45 2.70 -17.38 -1.34
N ARG A 46 2.68 -17.91 -2.57
CA ARG A 46 3.69 -17.60 -3.61
C ARG A 46 3.38 -16.32 -4.41
N LYS A 47 2.20 -15.73 -4.20
CA LYS A 47 1.75 -14.51 -4.89
C LYS A 47 1.95 -13.29 -4.01
N ILE A 48 1.96 -12.12 -4.63
CA ILE A 48 2.00 -10.80 -4.02
C ILE A 48 0.87 -10.00 -4.64
N GLY A 49 0.10 -9.29 -3.83
CA GLY A 49 -0.79 -8.22 -4.27
C GLY A 49 -0.25 -6.89 -3.75
N SER A 50 -0.16 -5.87 -4.61
CA SER A 50 0.32 -4.53 -4.24
C SER A 50 -0.55 -3.44 -4.85
N VAL A 51 -0.71 -2.33 -4.12
CA VAL A 51 -1.20 -1.05 -4.67
C VAL A 51 -0.02 -0.08 -4.69
N CYS A 52 0.24 0.49 -5.86
CA CYS A 52 1.44 1.27 -6.13
C CYS A 52 1.06 2.69 -6.57
N GLY A 53 1.45 3.71 -5.83
CA GLY A 53 1.19 5.12 -6.12
C GLY A 53 2.31 5.75 -6.95
N GLY A 54 2.00 6.14 -8.18
CA GLY A 54 2.80 7.10 -8.96
C GLY A 54 2.37 8.54 -8.66
N SER A 55 2.97 9.51 -9.34
CA SER A 55 2.71 10.95 -9.11
C SER A 55 1.28 11.40 -9.41
N ASP A 56 0.63 10.78 -10.39
CA ASP A 56 -0.66 11.17 -10.99
C ASP A 56 -1.61 9.97 -11.21
N ARG A 57 -1.23 8.80 -10.67
CA ARG A 57 -1.85 7.50 -10.95
C ARG A 57 -1.64 6.54 -9.81
N VAL A 58 -2.51 5.53 -9.71
CA VAL A 58 -2.27 4.35 -8.87
C VAL A 58 -2.42 3.08 -9.70
N THR A 59 -1.70 2.04 -9.32
CA THR A 59 -1.74 0.76 -10.03
C THR A 59 -1.86 -0.40 -9.05
N TYR A 60 -2.91 -1.18 -9.19
CA TYR A 60 -3.01 -2.50 -8.55
C TYR A 60 -2.24 -3.53 -9.36
N ARG A 61 -1.42 -4.34 -8.71
CA ARG A 61 -0.70 -5.46 -9.32
C ARG A 61 -0.84 -6.73 -8.51
N PHE A 62 -0.97 -7.84 -9.24
CA PHE A 62 -0.96 -9.18 -8.67
C PHE A 62 -0.05 -10.09 -9.49
N GLY A 63 0.68 -10.98 -8.82
CA GLY A 63 1.60 -11.90 -9.49
C GLY A 63 2.59 -12.54 -8.53
N SER A 64 3.73 -12.98 -9.04
CA SER A 64 4.86 -13.46 -8.24
C SER A 64 6.00 -12.45 -8.26
N ALA A 65 6.97 -12.57 -7.34
CA ALA A 65 8.16 -11.70 -7.33
C ALA A 65 8.99 -11.73 -8.65
N ALA A 66 8.81 -12.76 -9.48
CA ALA A 66 9.48 -12.88 -10.79
C ALA A 66 8.60 -12.43 -11.98
N ARG A 67 7.29 -12.26 -11.79
CA ARG A 67 6.34 -11.95 -12.88
C ARG A 67 5.05 -11.33 -12.36
N THR A 68 4.75 -10.11 -12.81
CA THR A 68 3.39 -9.54 -12.74
C THR A 68 2.45 -10.34 -13.64
N GLU A 69 1.33 -10.79 -13.09
CA GLU A 69 0.34 -11.61 -13.80
C GLU A 69 -0.91 -10.81 -14.15
N MET A 70 -1.17 -9.74 -13.40
CA MET A 70 -2.25 -8.79 -13.63
C MET A 70 -1.79 -7.40 -13.18
N GLU A 71 -2.12 -6.39 -13.98
CA GLU A 71 -1.88 -4.97 -13.70
C GLU A 71 -3.16 -4.19 -14.06
N ILE A 72 -3.64 -3.37 -13.13
CA ILE A 72 -4.81 -2.48 -13.30
C ILE A 72 -4.39 -1.08 -12.87
N ALA A 73 -4.07 -0.22 -13.83
CA ALA A 73 -3.80 1.18 -13.59
C ALA A 73 -5.12 1.98 -13.47
N SER A 74 -5.08 3.09 -12.73
CA SER A 74 -6.10 4.13 -12.80
C SER A 74 -6.23 4.64 -14.24
N LYS A 75 -7.45 4.67 -14.78
CA LYS A 75 -7.75 5.41 -16.00
C LYS A 75 -7.49 6.91 -15.82
N PRO A 76 -7.32 7.70 -16.90
CA PRO A 76 -7.16 9.15 -16.81
C PRO A 76 -8.32 9.88 -16.11
N ASP A 77 -9.54 9.34 -16.22
CA ASP A 77 -10.76 9.83 -15.57
C ASP A 77 -11.02 9.20 -14.19
N TRP A 78 -10.12 8.31 -13.74
CA TRP A 78 -10.25 7.50 -12.51
C TRP A 78 -11.52 6.64 -12.41
N SER A 79 -12.30 6.48 -13.49
CA SER A 79 -13.63 5.83 -13.45
C SER A 79 -13.61 4.34 -13.08
N ASN A 80 -12.44 3.70 -13.07
CA ASN A 80 -12.25 2.31 -12.65
C ASN A 80 -11.79 2.15 -11.20
N ILE A 81 -11.71 3.23 -10.42
CA ILE A 81 -11.30 3.21 -9.01
C ILE A 81 -12.40 3.81 -8.16
N ARG A 82 -12.68 3.15 -7.03
CA ARG A 82 -13.53 3.68 -5.95
C ARG A 82 -12.92 3.41 -4.58
N LEU A 83 -13.32 4.22 -3.61
CA LEU A 83 -12.84 4.27 -2.23
C LEU A 83 -14.04 4.23 -1.28
N GLY A 84 -14.05 3.27 -0.36
CA GLY A 84 -15.11 3.14 0.64
C GLY A 84 -14.56 3.05 2.06
N PHE A 85 -15.41 3.41 3.02
CA PHE A 85 -15.09 3.34 4.45
C PHE A 85 -16.37 3.01 5.23
N VAL A 86 -16.40 1.86 5.88
CA VAL A 86 -17.54 1.43 6.70
C VAL A 86 -17.20 1.48 8.18
N ASN A 87 -18.13 2.02 8.97
CA ASN A 87 -18.03 2.05 10.42
C ASN A 87 -18.75 0.83 11.03
N GLY A 88 -18.08 0.17 11.98
CA GLY A 88 -18.61 -0.89 12.80
C GLY A 88 -18.91 -0.43 14.22
N GLN A 89 -19.56 -1.29 15.00
CA GLN A 89 -19.85 -1.00 16.39
C GLN A 89 -18.57 -0.83 17.21
N GLN A 90 -18.58 0.11 18.17
CA GLN A 90 -17.52 0.33 19.14
C GLN A 90 -16.12 0.54 18.51
N GLY A 91 -16.04 1.39 17.48
CA GLY A 91 -14.78 1.80 16.83
C GLY A 91 -14.19 0.80 15.85
N GLY A 92 -14.88 -0.31 15.56
CA GLY A 92 -14.53 -1.17 14.43
C GLY A 92 -14.71 -0.41 13.12
N HIS A 93 -13.90 -0.71 12.11
CA HIS A 93 -13.99 -0.07 10.79
C HIS A 93 -13.33 -0.92 9.72
N GLN A 94 -13.62 -0.61 8.46
CA GLN A 94 -12.88 -1.11 7.30
C GLN A 94 -12.78 -0.01 6.24
N SER A 95 -11.58 0.26 5.73
CA SER A 95 -11.37 1.05 4.50
C SER A 95 -11.04 0.13 3.33
N HIS A 96 -11.41 0.55 2.11
CA HIS A 96 -11.08 -0.24 0.93
C HIS A 96 -10.89 0.59 -0.35
N ILE A 97 -10.15 0.01 -1.29
CA ILE A 97 -9.93 0.51 -2.64
C ILE A 97 -10.43 -0.54 -3.62
N ARG A 98 -11.41 -0.20 -4.46
CA ARG A 98 -11.95 -1.06 -5.51
C ARG A 98 -11.35 -0.73 -6.87
N PHE A 99 -10.60 -1.67 -7.44
CA PHE A 99 -10.12 -1.61 -8.83
C PHE A 99 -11.04 -2.42 -9.75
N THR A 100 -11.53 -1.83 -10.83
CA THR A 100 -12.46 -2.46 -11.78
C THR A 100 -11.77 -2.78 -13.11
N ARG A 101 -11.98 -3.99 -13.63
CA ARG A 101 -11.52 -4.43 -14.96
C ARG A 101 -12.60 -5.30 -15.63
N GLY A 102 -13.36 -4.69 -16.54
CA GLY A 102 -14.60 -5.30 -17.04
C GLY A 102 -15.58 -5.51 -15.88
N ASP A 103 -16.33 -6.61 -15.91
CA ASP A 103 -17.30 -6.97 -14.86
C ASP A 103 -16.64 -7.63 -13.63
N THR A 104 -15.35 -7.38 -13.37
CA THR A 104 -14.63 -7.92 -12.21
C THR A 104 -14.00 -6.79 -11.40
N HIS A 105 -14.19 -6.87 -10.09
CA HIS A 105 -13.72 -5.91 -9.11
C HIS A 105 -12.74 -6.59 -8.15
N TYR A 106 -11.63 -5.89 -7.89
CA TYR A 106 -10.59 -6.30 -6.96
C TYR A 106 -10.59 -5.27 -5.83
N VAL A 107 -11.18 -5.64 -4.70
CA VAL A 107 -11.34 -4.77 -3.55
C VAL A 107 -10.23 -5.08 -2.56
N VAL A 108 -9.23 -4.21 -2.51
CA VAL A 108 -8.16 -4.26 -1.52
C VAL A 108 -8.72 -3.59 -0.26
N PHE A 109 -8.81 -4.32 0.85
CA PHE A 109 -9.41 -3.83 2.09
C PHE A 109 -8.43 -3.93 3.26
N GLU A 110 -8.63 -3.06 4.25
CA GLU A 110 -8.01 -3.14 5.58
C GLU A 110 -9.01 -2.67 6.64
N GLY A 111 -8.83 -3.06 7.88
CA GLY A 111 -9.68 -2.59 8.96
C GLY A 111 -9.27 -3.10 10.33
N ALA A 112 -10.03 -2.68 11.34
CA ALA A 112 -9.84 -3.10 12.72
C ALA A 112 -11.15 -3.55 13.38
N ASN A 113 -11.04 -4.54 14.25
CA ASN A 113 -12.14 -5.01 15.07
C ASN A 113 -12.52 -4.01 16.18
N GLY A 114 -13.82 -3.76 16.35
CA GLY A 114 -14.34 -2.93 17.44
C GLY A 114 -14.23 -3.57 18.83
N GLN A 115 -14.44 -2.76 19.87
CA GLN A 115 -14.26 -3.17 21.27
C GLN A 115 -15.25 -4.24 21.75
N ALA A 116 -16.39 -4.41 21.07
CA ALA A 116 -17.39 -5.44 21.37
C ALA A 116 -17.09 -6.83 20.77
N THR A 117 -15.91 -7.03 20.15
CA THR A 117 -15.53 -8.30 19.52
C THR A 117 -14.72 -9.20 20.46
N THR A 118 -14.54 -10.46 20.10
CA THR A 118 -13.64 -11.40 20.81
C THR A 118 -12.15 -11.07 20.65
N ARG A 119 -11.79 -10.17 19.73
CA ARG A 119 -10.41 -9.72 19.48
C ARG A 119 -10.39 -8.21 19.20
N PRO A 120 -10.64 -7.35 20.22
CA PRO A 120 -10.65 -5.89 20.07
C PRO A 120 -9.35 -5.35 19.48
N GLY A 121 -9.45 -4.36 18.59
CA GLY A 121 -8.29 -3.72 17.97
C GLY A 121 -7.45 -4.63 17.06
N PHE A 122 -7.86 -5.89 16.83
CA PHE A 122 -7.20 -6.74 15.86
C PHE A 122 -7.39 -6.15 14.46
N THR A 123 -6.27 -5.80 13.83
CA THR A 123 -6.22 -5.34 12.44
C THR A 123 -6.18 -6.50 11.48
N TYR A 124 -6.76 -6.32 10.31
CA TYR A 124 -6.77 -7.29 9.22
C TYR A 124 -6.72 -6.55 7.88
N SER A 125 -6.28 -7.21 6.83
CA SER A 125 -6.34 -6.69 5.47
C SER A 125 -6.36 -7.83 4.46
N GLY A 126 -6.65 -7.52 3.20
CA GLY A 126 -6.76 -8.56 2.18
C GLY A 126 -7.26 -8.04 0.83
N ILE A 127 -7.66 -8.99 -0.01
CA ILE A 127 -8.21 -8.72 -1.34
C ILE A 127 -9.44 -9.58 -1.54
N ALA A 128 -10.61 -8.95 -1.71
CA ALA A 128 -11.81 -9.60 -2.20
C ALA A 128 -11.88 -9.47 -3.74
N ILE A 129 -12.30 -10.54 -4.41
CA ILE A 129 -12.46 -10.60 -5.86
C ILE A 129 -13.91 -10.94 -6.14
N VAL A 130 -14.64 -10.02 -6.76
CA VAL A 130 -16.07 -10.14 -7.02
C VAL A 130 -16.42 -9.76 -8.46
N ALA A 131 -17.58 -10.17 -8.94
CA ALA A 131 -18.01 -9.96 -10.32
C ALA A 131 -19.50 -9.62 -10.46
N GLY A 132 -19.83 -9.06 -11.63
CA GLY A 132 -21.13 -8.44 -11.92
C GLY A 132 -21.15 -6.96 -11.51
N PRO A 133 -22.10 -6.16 -12.04
CA PRO A 133 -22.13 -4.70 -11.86
C PRO A 133 -22.16 -4.27 -10.39
N ASP A 134 -22.85 -5.07 -9.56
CA ASP A 134 -23.03 -4.85 -8.12
C ASP A 134 -22.12 -5.76 -7.27
N GLY A 135 -21.11 -6.42 -7.86
CA GLY A 135 -20.22 -7.33 -7.12
C GLY A 135 -20.90 -8.57 -6.50
N GLY A 136 -22.16 -8.84 -6.81
CA GLY A 136 -22.97 -9.89 -6.17
C GLY A 136 -22.46 -11.33 -6.34
N LYS A 137 -21.48 -11.57 -7.23
CA LYS A 137 -20.81 -12.87 -7.39
C LYS A 137 -19.40 -12.85 -6.82
N SER A 138 -19.20 -13.45 -5.64
CA SER A 138 -17.86 -13.70 -5.11
C SER A 138 -17.10 -14.70 -6.00
N LEU A 139 -15.86 -14.35 -6.36
CA LEU A 139 -14.92 -15.20 -7.10
C LEU A 139 -13.77 -15.71 -6.20
N GLY A 140 -13.50 -15.04 -5.08
CA GLY A 140 -12.48 -15.44 -4.13
C GLY A 140 -12.12 -14.32 -3.15
N ARG A 141 -11.41 -14.68 -2.08
CA ARG A 141 -10.92 -13.75 -1.06
C ARG A 141 -9.55 -14.21 -0.57
N LEU A 142 -8.66 -13.25 -0.32
CA LEU A 142 -7.27 -13.49 0.10
C LEU A 142 -6.99 -12.71 1.39
N GLU A 143 -6.78 -13.42 2.50
CA GLU A 143 -6.41 -12.80 3.78
C GLU A 143 -4.92 -12.48 3.83
N CYS A 144 -4.58 -11.29 4.32
CA CYS A 144 -3.20 -10.88 4.58
C CYS A 144 -2.76 -11.30 5.98
N GLY A 145 -1.85 -12.26 6.07
CA GLY A 145 -1.21 -12.63 7.34
C GLY A 145 0.03 -11.81 7.68
N ASN A 146 0.68 -11.20 6.69
CA ASN A 146 1.88 -10.35 6.84
C ASN A 146 2.08 -9.49 5.58
N GLY A 147 2.11 -8.17 5.76
CA GLY A 147 2.23 -7.18 4.69
C GLY A 147 2.71 -5.83 5.23
N LEU A 148 2.69 -4.82 4.36
CA LEU A 148 2.84 -3.42 4.77
C LEU A 148 1.66 -2.99 5.66
N ASP A 149 1.89 -1.99 6.49
CA ASP A 149 0.80 -1.22 7.10
C ASP A 149 -0.06 -0.61 5.98
N ALA A 150 -1.36 -0.84 6.06
CA ALA A 150 -2.35 -0.45 5.08
C ALA A 150 -3.29 0.64 5.59
N SER A 151 -3.20 1.05 6.86
CA SER A 151 -4.18 1.89 7.56
C SER A 151 -4.47 3.25 6.92
N ALA A 152 -3.57 3.76 6.07
CA ALA A 152 -3.76 5.00 5.30
C ALA A 152 -3.95 4.78 3.79
N MET A 153 -4.07 3.54 3.30
CA MET A 153 -3.96 3.23 1.87
C MET A 153 -5.04 3.91 1.00
N ALA A 154 -6.28 3.97 1.49
CA ALA A 154 -7.39 4.56 0.73
C ALA A 154 -7.22 6.08 0.56
N GLU A 155 -6.75 6.76 1.61
CA GLU A 155 -6.47 8.19 1.55
C GLU A 155 -5.20 8.51 0.75
N ALA A 156 -4.16 7.69 0.88
CA ALA A 156 -2.97 7.80 0.03
C ALA A 156 -3.29 7.58 -1.46
N VAL A 157 -4.29 6.77 -1.79
CA VAL A 157 -4.85 6.65 -3.16
C VAL A 157 -5.62 7.91 -3.55
N ARG A 158 -6.50 8.44 -2.67
CA ARG A 158 -7.22 9.72 -2.90
C ARG A 158 -6.26 10.85 -3.23
N ASP A 159 -5.12 10.92 -2.54
CA ASP A 159 -4.13 11.97 -2.73
C ASP A 159 -3.43 11.94 -4.09
N ARG A 160 -3.28 10.77 -4.72
CA ARG A 160 -2.74 10.67 -6.10
C ARG A 160 -3.72 11.07 -7.18
N ALA A 161 -5.01 11.21 -6.85
CA ALA A 161 -6.00 11.67 -7.80
C ALA A 161 -5.98 13.20 -7.95
N PRO A 162 -6.23 13.71 -9.18
CA PRO A 162 -6.45 15.14 -9.41
C PRO A 162 -7.53 15.67 -8.46
N ALA A 163 -7.31 16.85 -7.86
CA ALA A 163 -8.19 17.39 -6.82
C ALA A 163 -9.68 17.43 -7.22
N ALA A 164 -9.98 17.74 -8.49
CA ALA A 164 -11.35 17.77 -9.03
C ALA A 164 -12.05 16.40 -9.10
N LEU A 165 -11.32 15.29 -9.00
CA LEU A 165 -11.85 13.92 -9.04
C LEU A 165 -11.97 13.27 -7.65
N ARG A 166 -11.31 13.80 -6.61
CA ARG A 166 -11.17 13.14 -5.30
C ARG A 166 -12.52 12.74 -4.67
N GLU A 167 -13.51 13.62 -4.69
CA GLU A 167 -14.86 13.30 -4.17
C GLU A 167 -15.66 12.35 -5.06
N GLN A 168 -15.30 12.24 -6.34
CA GLN A 168 -15.93 11.30 -7.27
C GLN A 168 -15.40 9.87 -7.08
N LEU A 169 -14.32 9.69 -6.31
CA LEU A 169 -13.80 8.36 -5.96
C LEU A 169 -14.60 7.66 -4.87
N ASN A 170 -15.37 8.39 -4.06
CA ASN A 170 -16.17 7.77 -3.01
C ASN A 170 -17.09 6.70 -3.61
N GLU A 171 -17.26 5.58 -2.92
CA GLU A 171 -18.33 4.62 -3.20
C GLU A 171 -19.70 5.30 -3.08
N THR A 172 -20.69 4.77 -3.80
CA THR A 172 -22.07 5.22 -3.65
C THR A 172 -22.57 4.81 -2.27
N LEU A 173 -22.96 5.78 -1.44
CA LEU A 173 -23.61 5.56 -0.14
C LEU A 173 -24.81 4.61 -0.28
N ASP A 174 -24.93 3.64 0.64
CA ASP A 174 -25.94 2.56 0.60
C ASP A 174 -25.87 1.69 -0.68
N GLY A 175 -24.80 1.82 -1.46
CA GLY A 175 -24.55 1.05 -2.68
C GLY A 175 -23.99 -0.35 -2.38
N PRO A 176 -23.92 -1.24 -3.38
CA PRO A 176 -23.49 -2.62 -3.20
C PRO A 176 -22.00 -2.76 -2.79
N PHE A 177 -21.23 -1.68 -2.91
CA PHE A 177 -19.84 -1.61 -2.46
C PHE A 177 -19.62 -0.78 -1.20
N ASP A 178 -20.68 -0.20 -0.61
CA ASP A 178 -20.63 0.45 0.70
C ASP A 178 -20.77 -0.61 1.81
N GLY A 179 -19.76 -1.48 1.92
CA GLY A 179 -19.85 -2.71 2.70
C GLY A 179 -18.52 -3.25 3.22
N TRP A 180 -18.61 -4.38 3.94
CA TRP A 180 -17.46 -5.10 4.49
C TRP A 180 -16.99 -6.18 3.51
N PHE A 181 -15.71 -6.12 3.14
CA PHE A 181 -15.05 -7.02 2.20
C PHE A 181 -14.13 -8.05 2.83
#